data_AF-A0A9W9R5N0-F1
#
_entry.id   AF-A0A9W9R5N0-F1
#
_cell.length_a   1.000
_cell.length_b   1.000
_cell.length_c   1.000
_cell.angle_alpha   90.00
_cell.angle_beta   90.00
_cell.angle_gamma   90.00
#
_symmetry.space_group_name_H-M   'P 1'
#
loop_
_entity.id
_entity.type
_entity.pdbx_description
1 polymer ?
#
loop_
_entity_poly.entity_id
_entity_poly.type
_entity_poly.pdbx_seq_one_letter_code
_entity_poly.pdbx_strand_id
1 'polypeptide(L)'
;MKLLSYSAATVDDWAALGEAQFKKLSLSTRDRELVIMLTTSKFNSVYEWTHHLPLSLKAGVTKQQQLALEASGKEPNYFVDGNCDSMAKLSAKDLARNSEKAQSMLFRFRAQQAADLGIIDISRTRRPKAIQTVDTIPMCERWRGQVVKEISRKVTRIHEPSLSDYQIRDLNDEINKLMREKWGWEMQIRNLGGPNYMRGSNRVYDDEGREIPGGGKGYKYYGRARELPGVKEMIDAAVRRAKGPEEEESASGRGGDIATRKVDANYFGYGLDEEDGTLLAYEKQKEKEAVEHFRRQGDDDTEDGWQSLPGDAGDGVEWRLPTLDEVQEELVDRRRRRLLDKIS
;
A
#
# COMPACT_ATOMS: atom_id res chain seq x y z
N MET A 1 -16.45 13.56 -22.17
CA MET A 1 -16.31 12.16 -22.62
C MET A 1 -15.93 11.15 -21.52
N LYS A 2 -16.13 11.43 -20.22
CA LYS A 2 -15.91 10.44 -19.14
C LYS A 2 -17.19 9.76 -18.63
N LEU A 3 -18.37 10.11 -19.15
CA LEU A 3 -19.65 9.57 -18.65
C LEU A 3 -20.14 8.29 -19.36
N LEU A 4 -19.62 7.97 -20.54
CA LEU A 4 -20.08 6.80 -21.30
C LEU A 4 -19.47 5.48 -20.81
N SER A 5 -18.41 5.52 -19.98
CA SER A 5 -17.66 4.35 -19.55
C SER A 5 -18.23 3.63 -18.32
N TYR A 6 -19.31 4.12 -17.70
CA TYR A 6 -19.81 3.60 -16.42
C TYR A 6 -20.97 2.61 -16.53
N SER A 7 -21.47 2.34 -17.74
CA SER A 7 -22.52 1.34 -17.98
C SER A 7 -22.15 0.54 -19.23
N ALA A 8 -21.83 -0.74 -19.07
CA ALA A 8 -21.52 -1.64 -20.17
C ALA A 8 -22.66 -1.69 -21.20
N ALA A 9 -23.91 -1.67 -20.73
CA ALA A 9 -25.09 -1.66 -21.59
C ALA A 9 -25.15 -0.44 -22.53
N THR A 10 -24.77 0.74 -22.05
CA THR A 10 -24.74 1.94 -22.91
C THR A 10 -23.56 1.92 -23.86
N VAL A 11 -22.42 1.34 -23.48
CA VAL A 11 -21.29 1.17 -24.40
C VAL A 11 -21.64 0.21 -25.53
N ASP A 12 -22.36 -0.87 -25.21
CA ASP A 12 -22.80 -1.86 -26.20
C ASP A 12 -23.84 -1.27 -27.17
N ASP A 13 -24.79 -0.46 -26.68
CA ASP A 13 -25.76 0.24 -27.53
C ASP A 13 -25.10 1.26 -28.46
N TRP A 14 -24.12 2.02 -27.97
CA TRP A 14 -23.37 2.99 -28.77
C TRP A 14 -22.38 2.32 -29.74
N ALA A 15 -21.78 1.20 -29.35
CA ALA A 15 -20.96 0.37 -30.23
C ALA A 15 -21.81 -0.28 -31.32
N ALA A 16 -23.02 -0.74 -31.01
CA ALA A 16 -23.98 -1.25 -31.99
C ALA A 16 -24.48 -0.14 -32.93
N LEU A 17 -24.66 1.09 -32.44
CA LEU A 17 -24.97 2.28 -33.26
C LEU A 17 -23.80 2.64 -34.20
N GLY A 18 -22.56 2.64 -33.69
CA GLY A 18 -21.36 2.82 -34.50
C GLY A 18 -21.21 1.71 -35.54
N GLU A 19 -21.40 0.45 -35.15
CA GLU A 19 -21.36 -0.68 -36.06
C GLU A 19 -22.48 -0.63 -37.12
N ALA A 20 -23.68 -0.18 -36.75
CA ALA A 20 -24.77 0.04 -37.68
C ALA A 20 -24.47 1.19 -38.67
N GLN A 21 -23.84 2.28 -38.21
CA GLN A 21 -23.42 3.41 -39.05
C GLN A 21 -22.33 3.03 -40.05
N PHE A 22 -21.36 2.20 -39.65
CA PHE A 22 -20.19 1.87 -40.46
C PHE A 22 -20.28 0.56 -41.24
N LYS A 23 -21.12 -0.41 -40.83
CA LYS A 23 -21.25 -1.71 -41.52
C LYS A 23 -22.59 -1.97 -42.20
N LYS A 24 -23.69 -1.27 -41.86
CA LYS A 24 -25.01 -1.51 -42.49
C LYS A 24 -25.46 -0.34 -43.35
N LEU A 25 -25.67 -0.64 -44.64
CA LEU A 25 -26.16 0.16 -45.77
C LEU A 25 -27.49 0.93 -45.58
N SER A 26 -27.89 1.28 -44.36
CA SER A 26 -29.20 1.91 -44.07
C SER A 26 -29.28 3.40 -44.45
N LEU A 27 -28.15 4.10 -44.49
CA LEU A 27 -28.08 5.51 -44.86
C LEU A 27 -27.66 5.67 -46.31
N SER A 28 -28.35 6.58 -47.02
CA SER A 28 -27.95 7.01 -48.35
C SER A 28 -26.52 7.58 -48.31
N THR A 29 -25.82 7.55 -49.44
CA THR A 29 -24.46 8.10 -49.53
C THR A 29 -24.41 9.56 -49.06
N ARG A 30 -25.46 10.33 -49.36
CA ARG A 30 -25.61 11.72 -48.90
C ARG A 30 -25.75 11.82 -47.37
N ASP A 31 -26.64 11.02 -46.79
CA ASP A 31 -26.92 11.09 -45.35
C ASP A 31 -25.73 10.59 -44.52
N ARG A 32 -24.99 9.62 -45.04
CA ARG A 32 -23.74 9.15 -44.42
C ARG A 32 -22.71 10.28 -44.35
N GLU A 33 -22.49 10.99 -45.45
CA GLU A 33 -21.56 12.12 -45.46
C GLU A 33 -22.04 13.27 -44.58
N LEU A 34 -23.35 13.55 -44.49
CA LEU A 34 -23.89 14.54 -43.55
C LEU A 34 -23.60 14.17 -42.08
N VAL A 35 -23.78 12.90 -41.72
CA VAL A 35 -23.49 12.41 -40.36
C VAL A 35 -22.00 12.44 -40.06
N ILE A 36 -21.14 12.07 -41.02
CA ILE A 36 -19.68 12.15 -40.85
C ILE A 36 -19.24 13.61 -40.68
N MET A 37 -19.75 14.52 -41.50
CA MET A 37 -19.42 15.95 -41.37
C MET A 37 -19.89 16.50 -40.01
N LEU A 38 -21.11 16.19 -39.57
CA LEU A 38 -21.60 16.61 -38.24
C LEU A 38 -20.74 16.08 -37.09
N THR A 39 -20.39 14.80 -37.12
CA THR A 39 -19.57 14.17 -36.05
C THR A 39 -18.16 14.72 -36.03
N THR A 40 -17.49 14.83 -37.19
CA THR A 40 -16.13 15.37 -37.29
C THR A 40 -16.05 16.83 -36.85
N SER A 41 -17.07 17.65 -37.16
CA SER A 41 -17.19 19.02 -36.66
C SER A 41 -17.34 19.06 -35.12
N LYS A 42 -18.16 18.18 -34.54
CA LYS A 42 -18.38 18.12 -33.07
C LYS A 42 -17.18 17.62 -32.30
N PHE A 43 -16.46 16.64 -32.83
CA PHE A 43 -15.24 16.10 -32.21
C PHE A 43 -14.00 16.93 -32.54
N ASN A 44 -14.15 18.03 -33.29
CA ASN A 44 -13.07 18.93 -33.71
C ASN A 44 -11.93 18.19 -34.44
N SER A 45 -12.29 17.18 -35.24
CA SER A 45 -11.34 16.39 -36.03
C SER A 45 -11.10 17.05 -37.38
N VAL A 46 -10.09 17.91 -37.44
CA VAL A 46 -9.73 18.69 -38.63
C VAL A 46 -9.36 17.79 -39.81
N TYR A 47 -8.63 16.70 -39.55
CA TYR A 47 -8.20 15.75 -40.59
C TYR A 47 -9.40 15.11 -41.30
N GLU A 48 -10.30 14.50 -40.53
CA GLU A 48 -11.47 13.82 -41.08
C GLU A 48 -12.43 14.80 -41.76
N TRP A 49 -12.62 16.00 -41.20
CA TRP A 49 -13.42 17.04 -41.83
C TRP A 49 -12.88 17.43 -43.21
N THR A 50 -11.56 17.66 -43.32
CA THR A 50 -10.95 18.01 -44.62
C THR A 50 -11.03 16.90 -45.64
N HIS A 51 -10.92 15.63 -45.19
CA HIS A 51 -11.02 14.46 -46.06
C HIS A 51 -12.44 14.28 -46.62
N HIS A 52 -13.47 14.56 -45.82
CA HIS A 52 -14.87 14.37 -46.18
C HIS A 52 -15.53 15.58 -46.87
N LEU A 53 -14.88 16.74 -46.94
CA LEU A 53 -15.33 17.89 -47.74
C LEU A 53 -15.59 17.58 -49.23
N PRO A 54 -14.63 16.99 -49.98
CA PRO A 54 -14.87 16.64 -51.39
C PRO A 54 -15.83 15.45 -51.55
N LEU A 55 -15.83 14.51 -50.60
CA LEU A 55 -16.70 13.33 -50.63
C LEU A 55 -18.17 13.72 -50.42
N SER A 56 -18.44 14.62 -49.49
CA SER A 56 -19.78 15.15 -49.22
C SER A 56 -20.34 15.95 -50.40
N LEU A 57 -19.53 16.76 -51.10
CA LEU A 57 -19.95 17.43 -52.34
C LEU A 57 -20.32 16.42 -53.42
N LYS A 58 -19.51 15.38 -53.60
CA LYS A 58 -19.76 14.30 -54.57
C LYS A 58 -21.01 13.48 -54.22
N ALA A 59 -21.33 13.36 -52.94
CA ALA A 59 -22.54 12.73 -52.43
C ALA A 59 -23.79 13.62 -52.49
N GLY A 60 -23.66 14.88 -52.92
CA GLY A 60 -24.79 15.80 -53.11
C GLY A 60 -25.11 16.69 -51.90
N VAL A 61 -24.20 16.81 -50.93
CA VAL A 61 -24.30 17.80 -49.83
C VAL A 61 -23.95 19.18 -50.38
N THR A 62 -24.77 20.19 -50.10
CA THR A 62 -24.51 21.55 -50.60
C THR A 62 -23.47 22.27 -49.75
N LYS A 63 -22.76 23.24 -50.33
CA LYS A 63 -21.80 24.08 -49.57
C LYS A 63 -22.46 24.81 -48.39
N GLN A 64 -23.73 25.21 -48.54
CA GLN A 64 -24.50 25.81 -47.45
C GLN A 64 -24.71 24.83 -46.28
N GLN A 65 -24.95 23.55 -46.58
CA GLN A 65 -25.07 22.51 -45.56
C GLN A 65 -23.73 22.25 -44.85
N GLN A 66 -22.61 22.26 -45.58
CA GLN A 66 -21.27 22.14 -44.97
C GLN A 66 -20.98 23.28 -43.99
N LEU A 67 -21.25 24.53 -44.39
CA LEU A 67 -21.07 25.70 -43.52
C LEU A 67 -21.97 25.65 -42.28
N ALA A 68 -23.23 25.21 -42.45
CA ALA A 68 -24.15 25.05 -41.32
C ALA A 68 -23.67 23.97 -40.34
N LEU A 69 -23.13 22.86 -40.85
CA LEU A 69 -22.55 21.80 -40.02
C LEU A 69 -21.29 22.26 -39.29
N GLU A 70 -20.42 23.03 -39.94
CA GLU A 70 -19.25 23.63 -39.31
C GLU A 70 -19.63 24.58 -38.18
N ALA A 71 -20.65 25.41 -38.39
CA ALA A 71 -21.20 26.29 -37.37
C ALA A 71 -21.81 25.49 -36.21
N SER A 72 -22.50 24.38 -36.51
CA SER A 72 -23.10 23.51 -35.49
C SER A 72 -22.04 22.96 -34.54
N GLY A 73 -20.80 22.69 -35.00
CA GLY A 73 -19.69 22.23 -34.15
C GLY A 73 -19.45 23.10 -32.91
N LYS A 74 -19.75 24.40 -33.01
CA LYS A 74 -19.57 25.38 -31.92
C LYS A 74 -20.71 25.39 -30.89
N GLU A 75 -21.87 24.81 -31.21
CA GLU A 75 -23.00 24.78 -30.28
C GLU A 75 -22.85 23.65 -29.24
N PRO A 76 -22.80 23.98 -27.93
CA PRO A 76 -22.91 22.99 -26.88
C PRO A 76 -24.33 22.39 -26.87
N ASN A 77 -24.45 21.08 -26.58
CA ASN A 77 -25.73 20.37 -26.39
C ASN A 77 -26.66 20.23 -27.62
N TYR A 78 -26.13 20.24 -28.84
CA TYR A 78 -26.92 20.15 -30.09
C TYR A 78 -27.81 18.89 -30.26
N PHE A 79 -27.45 17.75 -29.66
CA PHE A 79 -28.28 16.53 -29.67
C PHE A 79 -29.25 16.44 -28.50
N VAL A 80 -29.26 17.44 -27.63
CA VAL A 80 -30.15 17.49 -26.48
C VAL A 80 -31.28 18.43 -26.87
N ASP A 81 -32.36 17.86 -27.40
CA ASP A 81 -33.58 18.63 -27.67
C ASP A 81 -33.95 19.44 -26.42
N GLY A 82 -34.22 20.73 -26.63
CA GLY A 82 -34.48 21.76 -25.61
C GLY A 82 -35.76 21.57 -24.78
N ASN A 83 -36.09 20.32 -24.44
CA ASN A 83 -37.08 19.96 -23.43
C ASN A 83 -36.47 19.15 -22.28
N CYS A 84 -35.14 19.13 -22.14
CA CYS A 84 -34.47 18.61 -20.95
C CYS A 84 -34.29 19.72 -19.89
N ASP A 85 -35.37 20.40 -19.52
CA ASP A 85 -35.41 21.17 -18.26
C ASP A 85 -35.47 20.19 -17.09
N SER A 86 -34.33 19.55 -16.88
CA SER A 86 -33.78 19.09 -15.62
C SER A 86 -32.56 18.27 -16.01
N MET A 87 -31.39 18.66 -15.50
CA MET A 87 -30.44 17.64 -15.07
C MET A 87 -31.26 16.53 -14.43
N ALA A 88 -31.29 15.36 -15.05
CA ALA A 88 -31.91 14.17 -14.49
C ALA A 88 -31.15 13.81 -13.22
N LYS A 89 -31.45 14.54 -12.14
CA LYS A 89 -31.40 14.03 -10.78
C LYS A 89 -32.31 12.83 -10.84
N LEU A 90 -31.71 11.64 -10.94
CA LEU A 90 -32.40 10.36 -10.75
C LEU A 90 -33.33 10.55 -9.55
N SER A 91 -34.62 10.71 -9.82
CA SER A 91 -35.59 11.01 -8.79
C SER A 91 -35.65 9.81 -7.86
N ALA A 92 -35.78 10.05 -6.55
CA ALA A 92 -35.98 8.97 -5.58
C ALA A 92 -37.15 8.05 -5.98
N LYS A 93 -38.13 8.58 -6.74
CA LYS A 93 -39.25 7.82 -7.29
C LYS A 93 -38.85 6.83 -8.40
N ASP A 94 -37.81 7.14 -9.18
CA ASP A 94 -37.30 6.27 -10.24
C ASP A 94 -36.32 5.21 -9.69
N LEU A 95 -35.54 5.54 -8.66
CA LEU A 95 -34.83 4.53 -7.87
C LEU A 95 -35.81 3.60 -7.13
N ALA A 96 -36.87 4.15 -6.53
CA ALA A 96 -37.91 3.40 -5.84
C ALA A 96 -38.63 2.43 -6.79
N ARG A 97 -39.08 2.90 -7.96
CA ARG A 97 -39.69 2.03 -8.98
C ARG A 97 -38.78 0.91 -9.46
N ASN A 98 -37.48 1.17 -9.62
CA ASN A 98 -36.55 0.11 -10.00
C ASN A 98 -36.43 -0.94 -8.90
N SER A 99 -36.30 -0.50 -7.63
CA SER A 99 -36.28 -1.41 -6.49
C SER A 99 -37.58 -2.21 -6.31
N GLU A 100 -38.75 -1.60 -6.54
CA GLU A 100 -40.06 -2.26 -6.52
C GLU A 100 -40.20 -3.28 -7.65
N LYS A 101 -39.82 -2.92 -8.89
CA LYS A 101 -39.78 -3.86 -10.03
C LYS A 101 -38.86 -5.04 -9.74
N ALA A 102 -37.69 -4.78 -9.16
CA ALA A 102 -36.73 -5.79 -8.76
C ALA A 102 -37.20 -6.64 -7.56
N GLN A 103 -38.28 -6.26 -6.87
CA GLN A 103 -38.92 -7.02 -5.80
C GLN A 103 -40.25 -7.69 -6.23
N SER A 104 -40.73 -7.43 -7.44
CA SER A 104 -41.98 -7.98 -7.97
C SER A 104 -41.97 -9.52 -8.01
N MET A 105 -43.16 -10.14 -7.89
CA MET A 105 -43.32 -11.60 -7.93
C MET A 105 -42.78 -12.22 -9.22
N LEU A 106 -42.96 -11.55 -10.37
CA LEU A 106 -42.44 -12.02 -11.66
C LEU A 106 -40.91 -11.98 -11.71
N PHE A 107 -40.30 -10.93 -11.13
CA PHE A 107 -38.85 -10.86 -11.01
C PHE A 107 -38.30 -11.95 -10.10
N ARG A 108 -38.93 -12.19 -8.93
CA ARG A 108 -38.56 -13.28 -8.02
C ARG A 108 -38.70 -14.65 -8.67
N PHE A 109 -39.77 -14.88 -9.44
CA PHE A 109 -40.00 -16.12 -10.18
C PHE A 109 -38.95 -16.36 -11.26
N ARG A 110 -38.57 -15.33 -12.04
CA ARG A 110 -37.47 -15.44 -13.01
C ARG A 110 -36.12 -15.68 -12.33
N ALA A 111 -35.86 -15.02 -11.21
CA ALA A 111 -34.65 -15.25 -10.42
C ALA A 111 -34.60 -16.68 -9.87
N GLN A 112 -35.74 -17.25 -9.46
CA GLN A 112 -35.85 -18.64 -9.02
C GLN A 112 -35.63 -19.62 -10.19
N GLN A 113 -36.24 -19.39 -11.35
CA GLN A 113 -35.96 -20.20 -12.55
C GLN A 113 -34.47 -20.17 -12.95
N ALA A 114 -33.83 -19.00 -12.88
CA ALA A 114 -32.40 -18.89 -13.14
C ALA A 114 -31.56 -19.65 -12.10
N ALA A 115 -31.97 -19.61 -10.82
CA ALA A 115 -31.32 -20.39 -9.76
C ALA A 115 -31.50 -21.90 -9.94
N ASP A 116 -32.69 -22.35 -10.35
CA ASP A 116 -32.99 -23.76 -10.67
C ASP A 116 -32.19 -24.26 -11.89
N LEU A 117 -31.90 -23.37 -12.84
CA LEU A 117 -30.97 -23.59 -13.96
C LEU A 117 -29.48 -23.51 -13.55
N GLY A 118 -29.19 -23.33 -12.25
CA GLY A 118 -27.82 -23.24 -11.72
C GLY A 118 -27.13 -21.87 -11.94
N ILE A 119 -27.83 -20.89 -12.50
CA ILE A 119 -27.34 -19.52 -12.69
C ILE A 119 -27.63 -18.73 -11.41
N ILE A 120 -26.78 -18.91 -10.40
CA ILE A 120 -26.89 -18.17 -9.13
C ILE A 120 -26.31 -16.75 -9.33
N ASP A 121 -27.16 -15.74 -9.14
CA ASP A 121 -26.74 -14.33 -9.07
C ASP A 121 -26.07 -14.04 -7.71
N ILE A 122 -24.77 -14.34 -7.68
CA ILE A 122 -23.91 -14.23 -6.48
C ILE A 122 -23.82 -12.78 -5.97
N SER A 123 -24.05 -11.80 -6.85
CA SER A 123 -24.05 -10.38 -6.46
C SER A 123 -25.17 -10.05 -5.47
N ARG A 124 -26.26 -10.83 -5.48
CA ARG A 124 -27.48 -10.55 -4.73
C ARG A 124 -27.71 -11.51 -3.57
N THR A 125 -27.11 -12.70 -3.63
CA THR A 125 -27.11 -13.65 -2.51
C THR A 125 -26.15 -13.20 -1.41
N ARG A 126 -26.55 -13.34 -0.14
CA ARG A 126 -25.64 -13.10 0.99
C ARG A 126 -24.56 -14.17 1.02
N ARG A 127 -23.33 -13.73 1.23
CA ARG A 127 -22.19 -14.62 1.39
C ARG A 127 -22.36 -15.51 2.64
N PRO A 128 -22.07 -16.82 2.55
CA PRO A 128 -22.10 -17.72 3.69
C PRO A 128 -21.14 -17.26 4.79
N LYS A 129 -21.57 -17.33 6.06
CA LYS A 129 -20.70 -17.01 7.22
C LYS A 129 -19.67 -18.11 7.48
N ALA A 130 -20.05 -19.36 7.24
CA ALA A 130 -19.17 -20.51 7.36
C ALA A 130 -18.64 -20.86 5.97
N ILE A 131 -17.37 -20.53 5.71
CA ILE A 131 -16.72 -20.74 4.41
C ILE A 131 -16.63 -22.24 4.08
N GLN A 132 -16.49 -23.08 5.11
CA GLN A 132 -16.36 -24.54 4.98
C GLN A 132 -17.61 -25.24 4.45
N THR A 133 -18.78 -24.59 4.41
CA THR A 133 -20.01 -25.21 3.89
C THR A 133 -20.08 -25.20 2.36
N VAL A 134 -19.11 -24.59 1.69
CA VAL A 134 -19.05 -24.50 0.22
C VAL A 134 -17.95 -25.44 -0.26
N ASP A 135 -18.37 -26.50 -0.94
CA ASP A 135 -17.49 -27.60 -1.36
C ASP A 135 -17.09 -27.54 -2.84
N THR A 136 -17.61 -26.56 -3.58
CA THR A 136 -17.36 -26.40 -5.02
C THR A 136 -16.36 -25.29 -5.29
N ILE A 137 -15.23 -25.64 -5.91
CA ILE A 137 -14.14 -24.68 -6.25
C ILE A 137 -14.67 -23.47 -7.04
N PRO A 138 -15.48 -23.62 -8.11
CA PRO A 138 -15.96 -22.47 -8.88
C PRO A 138 -16.80 -21.50 -8.06
N MET A 139 -17.55 -22.01 -7.07
CA MET A 139 -18.35 -21.16 -6.19
C MET A 139 -17.47 -20.40 -5.20
N CYS A 140 -16.47 -21.07 -4.61
CA CYS A 140 -15.47 -20.46 -3.74
C CYS A 140 -14.70 -19.35 -4.47
N GLU A 141 -14.31 -19.55 -5.73
CA GLU A 141 -13.64 -18.54 -6.54
C GLU A 141 -14.53 -17.32 -6.81
N ARG A 142 -15.82 -17.51 -7.07
CA ARG A 142 -16.77 -16.41 -7.24
C ARG A 142 -16.95 -15.60 -5.94
N TRP A 143 -17.09 -16.27 -4.79
CA TRP A 143 -17.16 -15.60 -3.49
C TRP A 143 -15.87 -14.84 -3.15
N ARG A 144 -14.70 -15.46 -3.39
CA ARG A 144 -13.40 -14.79 -3.29
C ARG A 144 -13.35 -13.54 -4.17
N GLY A 145 -13.79 -13.64 -5.42
CA GLY A 145 -13.85 -12.52 -6.36
C GLY A 145 -14.74 -11.37 -5.84
N GLN A 146 -15.86 -11.68 -5.20
CA GLN A 146 -16.70 -10.67 -4.56
C GLN A 146 -15.99 -9.98 -3.39
N VAL A 147 -15.31 -10.73 -2.52
CA VAL A 147 -14.52 -10.18 -1.40
C VAL A 147 -13.45 -9.22 -1.95
N VAL A 148 -12.73 -9.64 -3.00
CA VAL A 148 -11.69 -8.83 -3.64
C VAL A 148 -12.26 -7.53 -4.19
N LYS A 149 -13.42 -7.56 -4.87
CA LYS A 149 -14.10 -6.34 -5.36
C LYS A 149 -14.53 -5.41 -4.22
N GLU A 150 -15.00 -5.95 -3.10
CA GLU A 150 -15.32 -5.16 -1.90
C GLU A 150 -14.07 -4.51 -1.29
N ILE A 151 -12.96 -5.24 -1.22
CA ILE A 151 -11.66 -4.71 -0.79
C ILE A 151 -11.24 -3.55 -1.70
N SER A 152 -11.21 -3.76 -3.02
CA SER A 152 -10.80 -2.71 -3.98
C SER A 152 -11.63 -1.44 -3.84
N ARG A 153 -12.96 -1.55 -3.71
CA ARG A 153 -13.84 -0.39 -3.49
C ARG A 153 -13.53 0.36 -2.19
N LYS A 154 -13.28 -0.36 -1.10
CA LYS A 154 -12.93 0.27 0.20
C LYS A 154 -11.54 0.88 0.19
N VAL A 155 -10.57 0.23 -0.44
CA VAL A 155 -9.21 0.78 -0.63
C VAL A 155 -9.30 2.09 -1.40
N THR A 156 -10.03 2.15 -2.52
CA THR A 156 -10.24 3.41 -3.26
C THR A 156 -10.92 4.47 -2.38
N ARG A 157 -11.95 4.09 -1.62
CA ARG A 157 -12.67 5.02 -0.74
C ARG A 157 -11.78 5.62 0.35
N ILE A 158 -10.83 4.86 0.91
CA ILE A 158 -9.92 5.38 1.96
C ILE A 158 -9.12 6.62 1.50
N HIS A 159 -8.88 6.78 0.20
CA HIS A 159 -8.16 7.94 -0.34
C HIS A 159 -9.04 9.19 -0.51
N GLU A 160 -10.34 9.13 -0.22
CA GLU A 160 -11.20 10.31 -0.29
C GLU A 160 -10.78 11.37 0.76
N PRO A 161 -10.50 12.62 0.35
CA PRO A 161 -10.04 13.66 1.27
C PRO A 161 -11.13 14.13 2.24
N SER A 162 -12.40 13.88 1.89
CA SER A 162 -13.57 14.24 2.70
C SER A 162 -13.77 13.37 3.95
N LEU A 163 -13.06 12.25 4.06
CA LEU A 163 -13.18 11.34 5.20
C LEU A 163 -12.45 11.88 6.43
N SER A 164 -13.08 11.70 7.60
CA SER A 164 -12.46 11.99 8.89
C SER A 164 -11.54 10.86 9.35
N ASP A 165 -10.63 11.17 10.26
CA ASP A 165 -9.67 10.22 10.81
C ASP A 165 -10.33 9.00 11.47
N TYR A 166 -11.50 9.15 12.08
CA TYR A 166 -12.27 8.03 12.65
C TYR A 166 -12.85 7.14 11.55
N GLN A 167 -13.42 7.74 10.50
CA GLN A 167 -13.96 6.99 9.36
C GLN A 167 -12.87 6.21 8.62
N ILE A 168 -11.66 6.76 8.54
CA ILE A 168 -10.50 6.07 7.96
C ILE A 168 -10.11 4.86 8.80
N ARG A 169 -10.15 4.95 10.14
CA ARG A 169 -9.90 3.80 11.04
C ARG A 169 -10.95 2.70 10.85
N ASP A 170 -12.23 3.06 10.82
CA ASP A 170 -13.33 2.11 10.61
C ASP A 170 -13.21 1.43 9.23
N LEU A 171 -12.91 2.18 8.18
CA LEU A 171 -12.68 1.62 6.84
C LEU A 171 -11.48 0.67 6.82
N ASN A 172 -10.41 0.99 7.56
CA ASN A 172 -9.24 0.13 7.67
C ASN A 172 -9.56 -1.18 8.42
N ASP A 173 -10.36 -1.13 9.48
CA ASP A 173 -10.87 -2.32 10.19
C ASP A 173 -11.73 -3.20 9.27
N GLU A 174 -12.61 -2.59 8.49
CA GLU A 174 -13.42 -3.28 7.51
C GLU A 174 -12.58 -3.96 6.42
N ILE A 175 -11.54 -3.30 5.91
CA ILE A 175 -10.60 -3.91 4.95
C ILE A 175 -9.86 -5.08 5.59
N ASN A 176 -9.34 -4.93 6.82
CA ASN A 176 -8.67 -6.03 7.53
C ASN A 176 -9.61 -7.22 7.76
N LYS A 177 -10.88 -6.98 8.06
CA LYS A 177 -11.91 -8.02 8.17
C LYS A 177 -12.09 -8.75 6.83
N LEU A 178 -12.23 -8.02 5.73
CA LEU A 178 -12.35 -8.62 4.39
C LEU A 178 -11.08 -9.35 3.95
N MET A 179 -9.89 -8.89 4.33
CA MET A 179 -8.62 -9.55 4.02
C MET A 179 -8.48 -10.90 4.74
N ARG A 180 -8.91 -10.98 6.01
CA ARG A 180 -8.99 -12.26 6.74
C ARG A 180 -9.99 -13.21 6.08
N GLU A 181 -11.12 -12.66 5.64
CA GLU A 181 -12.13 -13.45 4.95
C GLU A 181 -11.65 -13.97 3.60
N LYS A 182 -10.99 -13.12 2.79
CA LYS A 182 -10.31 -13.51 1.54
C LYS A 182 -9.35 -14.66 1.80
N TRP A 183 -8.54 -14.56 2.85
CA TRP A 183 -7.61 -15.62 3.23
C TRP A 183 -8.34 -16.92 3.57
N GLY A 184 -9.47 -16.85 4.28
CA GLY A 184 -10.32 -18.00 4.56
C GLY A 184 -10.85 -18.68 3.28
N TRP A 185 -11.30 -17.88 2.30
CA TRP A 185 -11.72 -18.41 0.99
C TRP A 185 -10.55 -19.02 0.21
N GLU A 186 -9.37 -18.40 0.22
CA GLU A 186 -8.17 -18.94 -0.44
C GLU A 186 -7.69 -20.24 0.20
N MET A 187 -7.81 -20.36 1.53
CA MET A 187 -7.53 -21.60 2.25
C MET A 187 -8.53 -22.71 1.89
N GLN A 188 -9.82 -22.39 1.82
CA GLN A 188 -10.84 -23.36 1.43
C GLN A 188 -10.63 -23.86 -0.01
N ILE A 189 -10.32 -22.96 -0.95
CA ILE A 189 -10.00 -23.35 -2.33
C ILE A 189 -8.81 -24.31 -2.35
N ARG A 190 -7.76 -24.05 -1.57
CA ARG A 190 -6.62 -24.95 -1.43
C ARG A 190 -7.02 -26.30 -0.83
N ASN A 191 -7.85 -26.32 0.22
CA ASN A 191 -8.30 -27.55 0.86
C ASN A 191 -9.13 -28.44 -0.07
N LEU A 192 -9.89 -27.83 -0.98
CA LEU A 192 -10.66 -28.52 -2.02
C LEU A 192 -9.78 -28.98 -3.22
N GLY A 193 -8.46 -28.74 -3.18
CA GLY A 193 -7.53 -29.11 -4.26
C GLY A 193 -7.46 -28.10 -5.41
N GLY A 194 -7.98 -26.88 -5.23
CA GLY A 194 -7.94 -25.80 -6.21
C GLY A 194 -6.64 -24.99 -6.23
N PRO A 195 -6.56 -23.95 -7.07
CA PRO A 195 -5.37 -23.12 -7.23
C PRO A 195 -4.90 -22.45 -5.93
N ASN A 196 -3.59 -22.46 -5.68
CA ASN A 196 -3.01 -21.83 -4.48
C ASN A 196 -2.76 -20.33 -4.68
N TYR A 197 -3.76 -19.52 -4.35
CA TYR A 197 -3.67 -18.06 -4.39
C TYR A 197 -2.76 -17.44 -3.31
N MET A 198 -2.36 -18.20 -2.29
CA MET A 198 -1.51 -17.68 -1.21
C MET A 198 -0.04 -17.56 -1.63
N ARG A 199 0.41 -18.36 -2.61
CA ARG A 199 1.83 -18.45 -3.01
C ARG A 199 2.38 -17.16 -3.62
N GLY A 200 1.53 -16.36 -4.27
CA GLY A 200 1.93 -15.10 -4.90
C GLY A 200 1.78 -13.85 -4.02
N SER A 201 1.17 -13.96 -2.83
CA SER A 201 0.77 -12.79 -2.02
C SER A 201 1.81 -12.40 -0.95
N ASN A 202 2.94 -13.10 -0.86
CA ASN A 202 3.92 -12.89 0.22
C ASN A 202 4.83 -11.67 0.04
N ARG A 203 4.80 -11.01 -1.12
CA ARG A 203 5.53 -9.77 -1.36
C ARG A 203 4.54 -8.68 -1.75
N VAL A 204 4.07 -7.96 -0.74
CA VAL A 204 3.28 -6.74 -0.96
C VAL A 204 4.27 -5.60 -0.98
N TYR A 205 4.43 -5.03 -2.17
CA TYR A 205 5.20 -3.82 -2.40
C TYR A 205 4.30 -2.62 -2.13
N ASP A 206 4.84 -1.59 -1.48
CA ASP A 206 4.19 -0.30 -1.30
C ASP A 206 3.94 0.40 -2.66
N ASP A 207 3.12 1.46 -2.67
CA ASP A 207 2.92 2.33 -3.85
C ASP A 207 4.26 2.97 -4.33
N GLU A 208 5.28 2.94 -3.46
CA GLU A 208 6.67 3.34 -3.72
C GLU A 208 7.59 2.17 -4.11
N GLY A 209 7.05 0.97 -4.31
CA GLY A 209 7.80 -0.22 -4.72
C GLY A 209 8.67 -0.86 -3.63
N ARG A 210 8.53 -0.45 -2.36
CA ARG A 210 9.29 -1.02 -1.23
C ARG A 210 8.57 -2.22 -0.61
N GLU A 211 9.28 -3.31 -0.36
CA GLU A 211 8.73 -4.48 0.32
C GLU A 211 8.40 -4.12 1.77
N ILE A 212 7.15 -4.35 2.20
CA ILE A 212 6.73 -4.11 3.59
C ILE A 212 7.36 -5.20 4.49
N PRO A 213 8.31 -4.88 5.37
CA PRO A 213 8.89 -5.85 6.29
C PRO A 213 7.83 -6.31 7.29
N GLY A 214 7.70 -7.63 7.51
CA GLY A 214 6.72 -8.19 8.46
C GLY A 214 5.33 -8.51 7.88
N GLY A 215 5.16 -8.51 6.55
CA GLY A 215 3.88 -8.70 5.85
C GLY A 215 3.10 -10.01 6.07
N GLY A 216 3.53 -10.90 6.97
CA GLY A 216 2.99 -12.25 7.13
C GLY A 216 1.83 -12.43 8.13
N LYS A 217 1.70 -11.59 9.16
CA LYS A 217 0.67 -11.79 10.20
C LYS A 217 0.53 -10.54 11.07
N GLY A 218 -0.58 -9.82 10.92
CA GLY A 218 -0.85 -8.63 11.73
C GLY A 218 -1.93 -7.75 11.13
N TYR A 219 -2.41 -6.82 11.94
CA TYR A 219 -3.27 -5.73 11.50
C TYR A 219 -2.49 -4.83 10.53
N LYS A 220 -3.09 -4.48 9.39
CA LYS A 220 -2.44 -3.67 8.35
C LYS A 220 -3.14 -2.33 8.19
N TYR A 221 -2.38 -1.30 7.84
CA TYR A 221 -2.91 0.02 7.53
C TYR A 221 -2.82 0.26 6.02
N TYR A 222 -3.95 0.55 5.38
CA TYR A 222 -4.07 0.73 3.93
C TYR A 222 -4.22 2.21 3.56
N GLY A 223 -3.55 2.65 2.49
CA GLY A 223 -3.68 4.01 1.96
C GLY A 223 -3.51 5.10 3.03
N ARG A 224 -4.44 6.07 3.05
CA ARG A 224 -4.46 7.19 4.01
C ARG A 224 -4.52 6.76 5.48
N ALA A 225 -4.91 5.52 5.79
CA ALA A 225 -4.87 5.02 7.16
C ALA A 225 -3.45 4.99 7.75
N ARG A 226 -2.40 4.95 6.90
CA ARG A 226 -1.00 5.05 7.34
C ARG A 226 -0.61 6.45 7.80
N GLU A 227 -1.30 7.48 7.31
CA GLU A 227 -1.01 8.89 7.62
C GLU A 227 -1.69 9.37 8.90
N LEU A 228 -2.53 8.53 9.51
CA LEU A 228 -3.24 8.87 10.74
C LEU A 228 -2.25 9.20 11.87
N PRO A 229 -2.54 10.22 12.70
CA PRO A 229 -1.74 10.54 13.88
C PRO A 229 -1.56 9.30 14.79
N GLY A 230 -0.33 9.03 15.22
CA GLY A 230 0.05 7.86 16.02
C GLY A 230 0.31 6.56 15.22
N VAL A 231 -0.43 6.32 14.14
CA VAL A 231 -0.16 5.19 13.23
C VAL A 231 1.07 5.46 12.39
N LYS A 232 1.19 6.69 11.88
CA LYS A 232 2.36 7.13 11.10
C LYS A 232 3.65 6.96 11.89
N GLU A 233 3.67 7.42 13.15
CA GLU A 233 4.83 7.28 14.05
C GLU A 233 5.17 5.82 14.33
N MET A 234 4.16 4.96 14.50
CA MET A 234 4.36 3.52 14.71
C MET A 234 4.97 2.85 13.48
N ILE A 235 4.49 3.21 12.28
CA ILE A 235 5.02 2.69 11.02
C ILE A 235 6.45 3.20 10.83
N ASP A 236 6.71 4.49 11.00
CA ASP A 236 8.03 5.09 10.86
C ASP A 236 9.02 4.50 11.89
N ALA A 237 8.58 4.29 13.13
CA ALA A 237 9.37 3.63 14.16
C ALA A 237 9.65 2.15 13.82
N ALA A 238 8.66 1.43 13.28
CA ALA A 238 8.84 0.05 12.81
C ALA A 238 9.78 -0.02 11.61
N VAL A 239 9.69 0.93 10.67
CA VAL A 239 10.61 1.06 9.52
C VAL A 239 12.01 1.39 9.99
N ARG A 240 12.18 2.30 10.97
CA ARG A 240 13.49 2.59 11.59
C ARG A 240 14.08 1.39 12.31
N ARG A 241 13.27 0.58 12.99
CA ARG A 241 13.71 -0.68 13.61
C ARG A 241 14.05 -1.76 12.59
N ALA A 242 13.30 -1.84 11.49
CA ALA A 242 13.56 -2.77 10.40
C ALA A 242 14.82 -2.37 9.61
N LYS A 243 15.07 -1.07 9.44
CA LYS A 243 16.34 -0.48 9.03
C LYS A 243 17.37 -0.46 10.17
N GLY A 244 17.55 -1.59 10.88
CA GLY A 244 18.69 -1.76 11.80
C GLY A 244 20.03 -1.39 11.12
N PRO A 245 21.15 -1.31 11.86
CA PRO A 245 22.32 -0.46 11.58
C PRO A 245 23.16 -0.78 10.33
N GLU A 246 22.58 -1.27 9.24
CA GLU A 246 23.24 -1.55 7.96
C GLU A 246 23.48 -0.27 7.12
N GLU A 247 22.72 0.81 7.34
CA GLU A 247 22.92 2.07 6.58
C GLU A 247 23.87 3.07 7.29
N GLU A 248 23.98 3.04 8.63
CA GLU A 248 24.98 3.86 9.36
C GLU A 248 26.40 3.28 9.29
N GLU A 249 26.58 1.98 9.03
CA GLU A 249 27.90 1.38 8.74
C GLU A 249 28.40 1.67 7.31
N SER A 250 27.53 2.05 6.37
CA SER A 250 27.97 2.41 5.02
C SER A 250 28.68 3.77 4.94
N ALA A 251 28.49 4.61 5.97
CA ALA A 251 29.21 5.87 6.15
C ALA A 251 30.36 5.77 7.17
N SER A 252 30.46 4.67 7.92
CA SER A 252 31.50 4.44 8.92
C SER A 252 32.53 3.41 8.43
N GLY A 253 33.60 3.96 7.85
CA GLY A 253 34.89 3.36 7.53
C GLY A 253 35.05 1.84 7.62
N ARG A 254 35.20 1.19 6.45
CA ARG A 254 36.11 0.05 6.17
C ARG A 254 36.09 -1.19 7.12
N GLY A 255 35.16 -1.30 8.07
CA GLY A 255 35.12 -2.37 9.07
C GLY A 255 33.98 -3.39 8.91
N GLY A 256 32.88 -3.02 8.24
CA GLY A 256 31.68 -3.88 8.12
C GLY A 256 31.81 -5.06 7.15
N ASP A 257 32.74 -4.99 6.18
CA ASP A 257 32.94 -6.03 5.16
C ASP A 257 33.50 -7.36 5.71
N ILE A 258 34.02 -7.34 6.94
CA ILE A 258 34.60 -8.52 7.61
C ILE A 258 33.54 -9.31 8.38
N ALA A 259 32.51 -8.65 8.91
CA ALA A 259 31.48 -9.30 9.72
C ALA A 259 30.51 -10.18 8.91
N THR A 260 30.36 -9.90 7.62
CA THR A 260 29.50 -10.67 6.69
C THR A 260 30.24 -11.77 5.95
N ARG A 261 31.57 -11.72 5.90
CA ARG A 261 32.38 -12.80 5.33
C ARG A 261 32.59 -13.86 6.41
N LYS A 262 32.42 -15.14 6.06
CA LYS A 262 32.85 -16.25 6.91
C LYS A 262 34.37 -16.24 6.91
N VAL A 263 34.96 -15.54 7.86
CA VAL A 263 36.41 -15.41 7.91
C VAL A 263 36.97 -16.55 8.77
N ASP A 264 37.86 -17.34 8.17
CA ASP A 264 38.47 -18.51 8.80
C ASP A 264 39.40 -18.11 9.96
N ALA A 265 39.67 -19.05 10.87
CA ALA A 265 40.49 -18.83 12.07
C ALA A 265 41.88 -18.21 11.78
N ASN A 266 42.43 -18.44 10.57
CA ASN A 266 43.66 -17.81 10.10
C ASN A 266 43.59 -16.27 10.09
N TYR A 267 42.43 -15.68 9.83
CA TYR A 267 42.28 -14.22 9.81
C TYR A 267 42.35 -13.59 11.21
N PHE A 268 41.94 -14.33 12.23
CA PHE A 268 42.10 -13.95 13.63
C PHE A 268 43.48 -14.33 14.19
N GLY A 269 44.43 -14.72 13.34
CA GLY A 269 45.79 -15.05 13.73
C GLY A 269 45.97 -16.43 14.38
N TYR A 270 44.97 -17.32 14.32
CA TYR A 270 45.08 -18.70 14.84
C TYR A 270 45.71 -19.69 13.84
N GLY A 271 46.57 -19.20 12.93
CA GLY A 271 47.36 -20.04 12.02
C GLY A 271 48.61 -20.57 12.73
N LEU A 272 48.85 -21.88 12.65
CA LEU A 272 49.99 -22.56 13.32
C LEU A 272 51.39 -22.18 12.79
N ASP A 273 51.51 -21.34 11.76
CA ASP A 273 52.75 -21.16 10.99
C ASP A 273 53.42 -19.76 11.11
N GLU A 274 52.94 -18.86 11.98
CA GLU A 274 53.50 -17.48 12.09
C GLU A 274 54.20 -17.16 13.44
N GLU A 275 54.49 -18.15 14.29
CA GLU A 275 55.32 -17.92 15.49
C GLU A 275 56.82 -18.10 15.20
N ASP A 276 57.39 -17.32 14.27
CA ASP A 276 58.84 -17.27 13.98
C ASP A 276 59.65 -16.61 15.13
N GLY A 277 59.03 -16.28 16.26
CA GLY A 277 59.66 -15.73 17.47
C GLY A 277 60.28 -14.32 17.32
N THR A 278 60.25 -13.75 16.11
CA THR A 278 60.79 -12.43 15.78
C THR A 278 60.02 -11.29 16.45
N LEU A 279 58.68 -11.37 16.51
CA LEU A 279 57.85 -10.37 17.19
C LEU A 279 58.12 -10.36 18.71
N LEU A 280 58.22 -11.54 19.33
CA LEU A 280 58.55 -11.69 20.75
C LEU A 280 59.94 -11.13 21.10
N ALA A 281 60.92 -11.30 20.22
CA ALA A 281 62.25 -10.73 20.40
C ALA A 281 62.23 -9.19 20.35
N TYR A 282 61.43 -8.61 19.44
CA TYR A 282 61.24 -7.17 19.34
C TYR A 282 60.50 -6.61 20.55
N GLU A 283 59.40 -7.24 20.99
CA GLU A 283 58.64 -6.85 22.17
C GLU A 283 59.51 -6.85 23.43
N LYS A 284 60.31 -7.92 23.64
CA LYS A 284 61.23 -8.02 24.77
C LYS A 284 62.32 -6.95 24.76
N GLN A 285 62.75 -6.50 23.57
CA GLN A 285 63.69 -5.40 23.45
C GLN A 285 63.04 -4.06 23.79
N LYS A 286 61.82 -3.80 23.29
CA LYS A 286 61.04 -2.60 23.61
C LYS A 286 60.66 -2.54 25.08
N GLU A 287 60.32 -3.67 25.70
CA GLU A 287 60.01 -3.77 27.12
C GLU A 287 61.23 -3.40 27.97
N LYS A 288 62.41 -3.91 27.63
CA LYS A 288 63.66 -3.50 28.30
C LYS A 288 63.93 -2.01 28.14
N GLU A 289 63.73 -1.46 26.95
CA GLU A 289 63.88 -0.01 26.71
C GLU A 289 62.89 0.81 27.54
N ALA A 290 61.62 0.37 27.62
CA ALA A 290 60.58 1.04 28.40
C ALA A 290 60.85 0.94 29.92
N VAL A 291 61.28 -0.22 30.41
CA VAL A 291 61.67 -0.40 31.82
C VAL A 291 62.92 0.42 32.16
N GLU A 292 63.90 0.51 31.27
CA GLU A 292 65.05 1.39 31.47
C GLU A 292 64.66 2.88 31.40
N HIS A 293 63.73 3.25 30.52
CA HIS A 293 63.18 4.60 30.45
C HIS A 293 62.45 4.95 31.75
N PHE A 294 61.58 4.06 32.23
CA PHE A 294 60.83 4.23 33.48
C PHE A 294 61.72 4.17 34.72
N ARG A 295 62.85 3.44 34.69
CA ARG A 295 63.85 3.50 35.77
C ARG A 295 64.69 4.78 35.73
N ARG A 296 64.87 5.39 34.56
CA ARG A 296 65.60 6.67 34.41
C ARG A 296 64.72 7.88 34.72
N GLN A 297 63.44 7.83 34.35
CA GLN A 297 62.42 8.74 34.86
C GLN A 297 62.09 8.30 36.29
N GLY A 298 62.84 8.84 37.27
CA GLY A 298 62.40 8.78 38.66
C GLY A 298 60.98 9.32 38.81
N ASP A 299 60.31 8.92 39.89
CA ASP A 299 58.88 9.07 40.26
C ASP A 299 58.37 10.53 40.39
N ASP A 300 58.83 11.42 39.50
CA ASP A 300 58.73 12.88 39.58
C ASP A 300 57.96 13.45 38.37
N ASP A 301 56.98 12.68 37.88
CA ASP A 301 56.04 13.11 36.83
C ASP A 301 54.63 12.54 37.09
N THR A 302 54.16 12.59 38.34
CA THR A 302 52.71 12.57 38.59
C THR A 302 52.18 13.99 38.41
N GLU A 303 51.42 14.21 37.34
CA GLU A 303 50.80 15.51 37.05
C GLU A 303 50.03 16.07 38.27
N ASP A 304 50.31 17.32 38.61
CA ASP A 304 49.79 18.05 39.77
C ASP A 304 48.27 18.22 39.64
N GLY A 305 47.52 17.28 40.21
CA GLY A 305 46.05 17.17 40.07
C GLY A 305 45.51 15.74 40.13
N TRP A 306 46.36 14.73 40.01
CA TRP A 306 45.98 13.35 40.29
C TRP A 306 45.80 13.13 41.79
N GLN A 307 44.56 12.85 42.20
CA GLN A 307 44.24 12.38 43.55
C GLN A 307 44.09 10.87 43.51
N SER A 308 44.84 10.17 44.37
CA SER A 308 44.67 8.73 44.56
C SER A 308 43.22 8.42 44.97
N LEU A 309 42.69 7.31 44.46
CA LEU A 309 41.37 6.85 44.89
C LEU A 309 41.39 6.65 46.41
N PRO A 310 40.32 7.02 47.13
CA PRO A 310 40.33 6.91 48.59
C PRO A 310 40.52 5.43 48.97
N GLY A 311 41.52 5.15 49.79
CA GLY A 311 41.95 3.78 50.15
C GLY A 311 43.22 3.27 49.45
N ASP A 312 43.76 4.02 48.48
CA ASP A 312 45.04 3.73 47.81
C ASP A 312 46.20 4.62 48.31
N ALA A 313 45.94 5.49 49.29
CA ALA A 313 46.92 6.42 49.86
C ALA A 313 47.90 5.78 50.88
N GLY A 314 47.89 4.45 51.03
CA GLY A 314 48.78 3.75 51.97
C GLY A 314 48.39 3.83 53.46
N ASP A 315 47.28 4.49 53.80
CA ASP A 315 46.79 4.66 55.18
C ASP A 315 46.11 3.41 55.79
N GLY A 316 46.09 2.28 55.08
CA GLY A 316 45.56 0.99 55.57
C GLY A 316 44.03 0.90 55.73
N VAL A 317 43.30 1.96 55.39
CA VAL A 317 41.83 1.97 55.35
C VAL A 317 41.37 1.64 53.94
N GLU A 318 41.07 0.37 53.68
CA GLU A 318 40.53 -0.07 52.39
C GLU A 318 39.20 0.63 52.06
N TRP A 319 39.04 0.99 50.79
CA TRP A 319 37.77 1.48 50.24
C TRP A 319 36.67 0.41 50.44
N ARG A 320 35.82 0.59 51.45
CA ARG A 320 34.69 -0.32 51.66
C ARG A 320 33.59 -0.04 50.65
N LEU A 321 33.37 -0.98 49.74
CA LEU A 321 32.21 -1.01 48.86
C LEU A 321 30.93 -1.18 49.72
N PRO A 322 29.94 -0.28 49.61
CA PRO A 322 28.66 -0.44 50.30
C PRO A 322 27.95 -1.75 49.91
N THR A 323 27.29 -2.36 50.88
CA THR A 323 26.51 -3.57 50.67
C THR A 323 25.13 -3.25 50.06
N LEU A 324 24.50 -4.25 49.45
CA LEU A 324 23.20 -4.10 48.78
C LEU A 324 22.10 -3.60 49.75
N ASP A 325 22.13 -4.07 50.99
CA ASP A 325 21.18 -3.69 52.04
C ASP A 325 21.35 -2.22 52.46
N GLU A 326 22.58 -1.76 52.63
CA GLU A 326 22.90 -0.35 52.95
C GLU A 326 22.44 0.60 51.84
N VAL A 327 22.61 0.19 50.57
CA VAL A 327 22.12 0.95 49.42
C VAL A 327 20.59 0.98 49.38
N GLN A 328 19.94 -0.14 49.69
CA GLN A 328 18.47 -0.20 49.74
C GLN A 328 17.89 0.69 50.85
N GLU A 329 18.49 0.69 52.03
CA GLU A 329 18.08 1.57 53.12
C GLU A 329 18.24 3.05 52.75
N GLU A 330 19.36 3.44 52.13
CA GLU A 330 19.58 4.83 51.66
C GLU A 330 18.51 5.27 50.66
N LEU A 331 18.15 4.39 49.72
CA LEU A 331 17.12 4.66 48.72
C LEU A 331 15.72 4.79 49.34
N VAL A 332 15.39 3.96 50.34
CA VAL A 332 14.13 4.06 51.08
C VAL A 332 14.07 5.36 51.88
N ASP A 333 15.16 5.74 52.54
CA ASP A 333 15.22 6.97 53.32
C ASP A 333 15.19 8.22 52.46
N ARG A 334 15.84 8.21 51.29
CA ARG A 334 15.66 9.26 50.28
C ARG A 334 14.22 9.39 49.83
N ARG A 335 13.53 8.26 49.66
CA ARG A 335 12.11 8.26 49.27
C ARG A 335 11.22 8.78 50.41
N ARG A 336 11.50 8.43 51.67
CA ARG A 336 10.81 8.98 52.85
C ARG A 336 11.01 10.50 52.96
N ARG A 337 12.24 11.01 52.82
CA ARG A 337 12.52 12.46 52.83
C ARG A 337 11.74 13.19 51.74
N ARG A 338 11.76 12.68 50.50
CA ARG A 338 10.98 13.26 49.39
C ARG A 338 9.47 13.23 49.61
N LEU A 339 8.94 12.26 50.37
CA LEU A 339 7.53 12.20 50.70
C LEU A 339 7.17 13.17 51.83
N LEU A 340 8.04 13.33 52.83
CA LEU A 340 7.88 14.33 53.89
C LEU A 340 7.93 15.76 53.33
N ASP A 341 8.86 16.04 52.42
CA ASP A 341 8.95 17.34 51.71
C ASP A 341 7.72 17.65 50.84
N LYS A 342 6.91 16.65 50.50
CA LYS A 342 5.65 16.83 49.74
C LYS A 342 4.42 17.02 50.64
N ILE A 343 4.55 16.72 51.93
CA ILE A 343 3.47 16.81 52.93
C ILE A 343 3.65 18.09 53.78
N SER A 344 4.89 18.56 53.97
CA SER A 344 5.19 19.95 54.35
C SER A 344 4.90 20.90 53.21
#